data_AF-A0AAJ2LPK2-F1
#
_entry.id   AF-A0AAJ2LPK2-F1
#
_cell.length_a   1.000
_cell.length_b   1.000
_cell.length_c   1.000
_cell.angle_alpha   90.00
_cell.angle_beta   90.00
_cell.angle_gamma   90.00
#
_symmetry.space_group_name_H-M   'P 1'
#
loop_
_entity.id
_entity.type
_entity.pdbx_description
1 polymer ?
#
loop_
_entity_poly.entity_id
_entity_poly.type
_entity_poly.pdbx_seq_one_letter_code
_entity_poly.pdbx_strand_id
1 'polypeptide(L)'
;NTLVDFRYTRKFRAERGKNGRGANCSGRGGDDVVLTVPIGTTVVDVASGDVIGDMVESGQRLLVAAGGDGGLGNTHFKSSTNRSPRQCTKGFAAEPREIRLELKVLADV
;
A
#
# COMPACT_ATOMS: atom_id res chain seq x y z
N ASN A 1 -9.82 -3.38 22.37
CA ASN A 1 -9.47 -2.32 21.40
C ASN A 1 -8.21 -1.60 21.83
N THR A 2 -7.06 -2.26 21.76
CA THR A 2 -5.76 -1.66 22.11
C THR A 2 -4.80 -1.85 20.94
N LEU A 3 -3.71 -1.08 20.90
CA LEU A 3 -2.66 -1.23 19.89
C LEU A 3 -1.68 -2.39 20.19
N VAL A 4 -2.05 -3.29 21.10
CA VAL A 4 -1.17 -4.38 21.57
C VAL A 4 -0.79 -5.34 20.44
N ASP A 5 -1.68 -5.59 19.49
CA ASP A 5 -1.44 -6.50 18.36
C ASP A 5 -0.24 -6.06 17.50
N PHE A 6 -0.05 -4.75 17.35
CA PHE A 6 1.06 -4.14 16.62
C PHE A 6 2.41 -4.23 17.35
N ARG A 7 2.40 -4.56 18.65
CA ARG A 7 3.63 -4.79 19.42
C ARG A 7 4.29 -6.12 19.05
N TYR A 8 3.47 -7.14 18.81
CA TYR A 8 3.91 -8.50 18.47
C TYR A 8 4.18 -8.66 16.96
N THR A 9 3.26 -8.15 16.12
CA THR A 9 3.45 -8.14 14.67
C THR A 9 3.75 -6.73 14.20
N ARG A 10 5.00 -6.48 13.79
CA ARG A 10 5.48 -5.15 13.36
C ARG A 10 5.61 -4.98 11.85
N LYS A 11 5.54 -6.08 11.08
CA LYS A 11 5.73 -6.07 9.63
C LYS A 11 4.46 -6.53 8.95
N PHE A 12 3.81 -5.61 8.25
CA PHE A 12 2.65 -5.87 7.42
C PHE A 12 3.03 -5.65 5.97
N ARG A 13 2.68 -6.60 5.10
CA ARG A 13 3.00 -6.57 3.67
C ARG A 13 1.75 -6.91 2.89
N ALA A 14 1.31 -5.98 2.05
CA ALA A 14 0.24 -6.24 1.09
C ALA A 14 0.66 -7.29 0.05
N GLU A 15 -0.32 -7.91 -0.61
CA GLU A 15 -0.05 -8.90 -1.65
C GLU A 15 0.64 -8.22 -2.85
N ARG A 16 1.59 -8.92 -3.47
CA ARG A 16 2.19 -8.46 -4.72
C ARG A 16 1.21 -8.68 -5.87
N GLY A 17 1.05 -7.67 -6.74
CA GLY A 17 0.31 -7.82 -8.00
C GLY A 17 0.87 -8.93 -8.91
N LYS A 18 -0.02 -9.54 -9.71
CA LYS A 18 0.33 -10.61 -10.64
C LYS A 18 0.95 -10.05 -11.92
N ASN A 19 1.83 -10.83 -12.53
CA ASN A 19 2.40 -10.47 -13.83
C ASN A 19 1.34 -10.56 -14.93
N GLY A 20 1.49 -9.73 -15.97
CA GLY A 20 0.80 -9.95 -17.24
C GLY A 20 1.25 -11.25 -17.91
N ARG A 21 0.44 -11.74 -18.84
CA ARG A 21 0.73 -12.95 -19.63
C ARG A 21 0.45 -12.71 -21.11
N GLY A 22 0.73 -13.72 -21.93
CA GLY A 22 0.41 -13.70 -23.36
C GLY A 22 -1.09 -13.44 -23.64
N ALA A 23 -1.43 -13.25 -24.91
CA ALA A 23 -2.78 -12.92 -25.35
C ALA A 23 -3.34 -11.60 -24.77
N ASN A 24 -2.47 -10.58 -24.60
CA ASN A 24 -2.84 -9.26 -24.07
C ASN A 24 -3.56 -9.29 -22.71
N CYS A 25 -3.21 -10.26 -21.86
CA CYS A 25 -3.85 -10.39 -20.56
C CYS A 25 -3.01 -9.68 -19.48
N SER A 26 -3.58 -8.61 -18.90
CA SER A 26 -3.03 -7.93 -17.74
C SER A 26 -3.14 -8.80 -16.49
N GLY A 27 -2.17 -8.68 -15.59
CA GLY A 27 -2.22 -9.32 -14.28
C GLY A 27 -3.13 -8.55 -13.32
N ARG A 28 -3.75 -9.26 -12.36
CA ARG A 28 -4.56 -8.63 -11.30
C ARG A 28 -3.65 -7.86 -10.33
N GLY A 29 -4.17 -6.76 -9.77
CA GLY A 29 -3.62 -6.15 -8.56
C GLY A 29 -3.58 -7.15 -7.39
N GLY A 30 -2.66 -6.91 -6.47
CA GLY A 30 -2.62 -7.63 -5.20
C GLY A 30 -3.69 -7.10 -4.26
N ASP A 31 -4.15 -7.94 -3.35
CA ASP A 31 -5.12 -7.54 -2.32
C ASP A 31 -4.45 -6.66 -1.23
N ASP A 32 -5.19 -5.66 -0.76
CA ASP A 32 -4.75 -4.73 0.29
C ASP A 32 -4.66 -5.41 1.66
N VAL A 33 -3.77 -4.91 2.51
CA VAL A 33 -3.74 -5.29 3.94
C VAL A 33 -4.34 -4.18 4.78
N VAL A 34 -5.41 -4.51 5.50
CA VAL A 34 -6.12 -3.56 6.36
C VAL A 34 -5.65 -3.75 7.80
N LEU A 35 -5.15 -2.66 8.39
CA LEU A 35 -4.75 -2.62 9.81
C LEU A 35 -5.89 -2.02 10.63
N THR A 36 -6.51 -2.83 11.49
CA THR A 36 -7.56 -2.38 12.38
C THR A 36 -6.97 -1.71 13.61
N VAL A 37 -7.32 -0.45 13.84
CA VAL A 37 -6.88 0.34 14.99
C VAL A 37 -8.08 0.87 15.77
N PRO A 38 -7.93 1.16 17.08
CA PRO A 38 -8.97 1.83 17.85
C PRO A 38 -9.25 3.25 17.33
N ILE A 39 -10.46 3.74 17.57
CA ILE A 39 -10.83 5.14 17.35
C ILE A 39 -9.96 6.01 18.27
N GLY A 40 -9.54 7.18 17.76
CA GLY A 40 -8.60 8.07 18.43
C GLY A 40 -7.12 7.74 18.16
N THR A 41 -6.82 6.87 17.20
CA THR A 41 -5.43 6.56 16.82
C THR A 41 -4.89 7.60 15.83
N THR A 42 -3.78 8.24 16.19
CA THR A 42 -2.98 9.10 15.30
C THR A 42 -1.93 8.25 14.59
N VAL A 43 -1.81 8.42 13.28
CA VAL A 43 -0.79 7.76 12.46
C VAL A 43 0.28 8.77 12.08
N VAL A 44 1.53 8.48 12.44
CA VAL A 44 2.69 9.37 12.22
C VAL A 44 3.73 8.64 11.37
N ASP A 45 4.28 9.31 10.35
CA ASP A 45 5.44 8.82 9.62
C ASP A 45 6.69 8.93 10.51
N VAL A 46 7.41 7.83 10.70
CA VAL A 46 8.63 7.81 11.52
C VAL A 46 9.78 8.55 10.83
N ALA A 47 9.82 8.54 9.50
CA ALA A 47 10.92 9.13 8.75
C ALA A 47 10.87 10.67 8.75
N SER A 48 9.70 11.26 8.53
CA SER A 48 9.53 12.72 8.51
C SER A 48 9.05 13.29 9.84
N GLY A 49 8.40 12.48 10.68
CA GLY A 49 7.71 12.96 11.89
C GLY A 49 6.33 13.57 11.61
N ASP A 50 5.88 13.57 10.35
CA ASP A 50 4.61 14.16 9.96
C ASP A 50 3.42 13.28 10.36
N VAL A 51 2.33 13.93 10.74
CA VAL A 51 1.06 13.24 10.97
C VAL A 51 0.42 12.92 9.63
N ILE A 52 0.29 11.64 9.32
CA ILE A 52 -0.39 11.14 8.11
C ILE A 52 -1.91 11.37 8.25
N GLY A 53 -2.45 11.14 9.46
CA GLY A 53 -3.85 11.40 9.77
C GLY A 53 -4.30 10.84 11.11
N ASP A 54 -5.50 11.26 11.53
CA ASP A 54 -6.17 10.79 12.74
C ASP A 54 -7.37 9.90 12.38
N MET A 55 -7.52 8.79 13.10
CA MET A 55 -8.65 7.86 12.97
C MET A 55 -9.75 8.26 13.96
N VAL A 56 -10.65 9.14 13.52
CA VAL A 56 -11.67 9.77 14.38
C VAL A 56 -13.03 9.09 14.31
N GLU A 57 -13.31 8.39 13.22
CA GLU A 57 -14.60 7.76 12.96
C GLU A 57 -14.49 6.25 12.78
N SER A 58 -15.56 5.52 13.16
CA SER A 58 -15.65 4.09 12.90
C SER A 58 -15.76 3.81 11.40
N GLY A 59 -14.96 2.88 10.90
CA GLY A 59 -14.95 2.52 9.47
C GLY A 59 -14.14 3.46 8.57
N GLN A 60 -13.58 4.54 9.13
CA GLN A 60 -12.65 5.41 8.42
C GLN A 60 -11.47 4.60 7.87
N ARG A 61 -11.02 4.92 6.65
CA ARG A 61 -9.84 4.31 6.02
C ARG A 61 -8.84 5.39 5.68
N LEU A 62 -7.58 5.13 6.02
CA LEU A 62 -6.45 5.99 5.71
C LEU A 62 -5.40 5.18 4.94
N LEU A 63 -5.00 5.67 3.77
CA LEU A 63 -3.91 5.05 3.01
C LEU A 63 -2.57 5.43 3.65
N VAL A 64 -1.91 4.47 4.29
CA VAL A 64 -0.64 4.69 4.99
C VAL A 64 0.59 4.34 4.16
N ALA A 65 0.44 3.42 3.20
CA ALA A 65 1.50 3.03 2.26
C ALA A 65 0.86 2.65 0.93
N ALA A 66 1.31 3.28 -0.16
CA ALA A 66 0.83 2.98 -1.50
C ALA A 66 1.55 1.75 -2.08
N GLY A 67 0.78 0.89 -2.75
CA GLY A 67 1.33 -0.19 -3.57
C GLY A 67 2.10 0.37 -4.77
N GLY A 68 3.01 -0.44 -5.32
CA GLY A 68 3.74 -0.07 -6.52
C GLY A 68 2.89 -0.27 -7.78
N ASP A 69 3.12 0.57 -8.78
CA ASP A 69 2.44 0.48 -10.07
C ASP A 69 2.83 -0.77 -10.87
N GLY A 70 1.92 -1.22 -11.73
CA GLY A 70 2.15 -2.33 -12.65
C GLY A 70 3.22 -2.01 -13.70
N GLY A 71 3.93 -3.05 -14.13
CA GLY A 71 4.86 -2.96 -15.27
C GLY A 71 4.09 -2.91 -16.60
N LEU A 72 4.72 -2.35 -17.62
CA LEU A 72 4.18 -2.23 -18.97
C LEU A 72 4.61 -3.44 -19.81
N GLY A 73 3.61 -4.13 -20.39
CA GLY A 73 3.84 -5.17 -21.39
C GLY A 73 4.29 -4.59 -22.74
N ASN A 74 4.75 -5.46 -23.63
CA ASN A 74 5.26 -5.06 -24.94
C ASN A 74 4.24 -4.30 -25.81
N THR A 75 2.94 -4.58 -25.64
CA THR A 75 1.85 -3.88 -26.34
C THR A 75 1.89 -2.36 -26.14
N HIS A 76 2.37 -1.87 -24.98
CA HIS A 76 2.54 -0.43 -24.73
C HIS A 76 3.66 0.21 -25.56
N PHE A 77 4.65 -0.57 -26.01
CA PHE A 77 5.81 -0.08 -26.77
C PHE A 77 5.63 -0.17 -28.28
N LYS A 78 4.45 -0.62 -28.75
CA LYS A 78 4.15 -0.78 -30.17
C LYS A 78 3.98 0.58 -30.82
N SER A 79 4.71 0.83 -31.91
CA SER A 79 4.57 2.04 -32.73
C SER A 79 4.58 1.70 -34.22
N SER A 80 4.41 2.70 -35.09
CA SER A 80 4.50 2.52 -36.55
C SER A 80 5.86 1.97 -36.98
N THR A 81 6.94 2.40 -36.30
CA THR A 81 8.31 1.95 -36.54
C THR A 81 8.68 0.71 -35.72
N ASN A 82 8.08 0.50 -34.55
CA ASN A 82 8.32 -0.65 -33.66
C ASN A 82 7.12 -1.61 -33.65
N ARG A 83 6.98 -2.41 -34.72
CA ARG A 83 5.81 -3.28 -34.93
C ARG A 83 5.79 -4.53 -34.03
N SER A 84 6.96 -5.02 -33.63
CA SER A 84 7.15 -6.23 -32.81
C SER A 84 8.07 -5.96 -31.61
N PRO A 85 7.62 -5.14 -30.64
CA PRO A 85 8.41 -4.79 -29.47
C PRO A 85 8.76 -6.02 -28.62
N ARG A 86 10.03 -6.10 -28.20
CA ARG A 86 10.55 -7.10 -27.23
C ARG A 86 10.80 -6.50 -25.84
N GLN A 87 10.45 -5.24 -25.66
CA GLN A 87 10.66 -4.50 -24.42
C GLN A 87 9.48 -4.70 -23.47
N CYS A 88 9.77 -4.73 -22.18
CA CYS A 88 8.80 -4.69 -21.09
C CYS A 88 9.43 -3.96 -19.90
N THR A 89 8.62 -3.30 -19.08
CA THR A 89 9.08 -2.75 -17.80
C THR A 89 8.69 -3.67 -16.66
N LYS A 90 9.51 -3.67 -15.60
CA LYS A 90 9.16 -4.33 -14.34
C LYS A 90 8.09 -3.49 -13.63
N GLY A 91 7.34 -4.11 -12.71
CA GLY A 91 6.49 -3.36 -11.78
C GLY A 91 7.33 -2.42 -10.93
N PHE A 92 6.75 -1.28 -10.59
CA PHE A 92 7.38 -0.28 -9.74
C PHE A 92 7.39 -0.76 -8.29
N ALA A 93 8.40 -0.32 -7.54
CA ALA A 93 8.48 -0.66 -6.13
C ALA A 93 7.35 0.06 -5.37
N ALA A 94 6.72 -0.66 -4.45
CA ALA A 94 5.84 -0.02 -3.46
C ALA A 94 6.69 0.83 -2.50
N GLU A 95 6.09 1.85 -1.91
CA GLU A 95 6.76 2.67 -0.89
C GLU A 95 6.78 1.93 0.45
N PRO A 96 7.95 1.47 0.94
CA PRO A 96 8.04 1.00 2.31
C PRO A 96 7.91 2.22 3.23
N ARG A 97 6.96 2.17 4.16
CA ARG A 97 6.78 3.22 5.16
C ARG A 97 6.80 2.63 6.55
N GLU A 98 7.56 3.26 7.43
CA GLU A 98 7.54 2.96 8.85
C GLU A 98 6.63 3.98 9.54
N ILE A 99 5.60 3.48 10.21
CA ILE A 99 4.59 4.32 10.86
C ILE A 99 4.56 4.04 12.35
N ARG A 100 4.31 5.10 13.12
CA ARG A 100 4.04 5.03 14.55
C ARG A 100 2.56 5.27 14.77
N LEU A 101 1.93 4.37 15.51
CA LEU A 101 0.53 4.45 15.90
C LEU A 101 0.45 4.92 17.34
N GLU A 102 -0.23 6.04 17.58
CA GLU A 102 -0.42 6.61 18.90
C GLU A 102 -1.91 6.67 19.23
N LEU A 103 -2.32 5.96 20.28
CA LEU A 103 -3.68 6.07 20.76
C LEU A 103 -3.78 7.31 21.65
N LYS A 104 -4.50 8.35 21.20
CA LYS A 104 -4.87 9.48 22.06
C LYS A 104 -5.97 9.00 22.99
N VAL A 105 -5.57 8.54 24.17
CA VAL A 105 -6.50 8.16 25.23
C VAL A 105 -7.10 9.44 25.82
N LEU A 106 -8.34 9.75 25.46
CA LEU A 106 -9.21 10.47 26.39
C LEU A 106 -9.71 9.41 27.36
N ALA A 107 -9.18 9.43 28.57
CA ALA A 107 -9.67 8.58 29.64
C ALA A 107 -11.09 9.05 29.99
N ASP A 108 -12.10 8.42 29.41
CA ASP A 108 -13.39 8.30 30.09
C ASP A 108 -13.28 7.10 31.02
N VAL A 109 -13.48 7.37 32.31
CA VAL A 109 -13.46 6.42 33.43
C VAL A 109 -14.55 5.37 33.29
#